data_AF-H2C7W1-F1
#
_entry.id   AF-H2C7W1-F1
#
_cell.length_a   1.000
_cell.length_b   1.000
_cell.length_c   1.000
_cell.angle_alpha   90.00
_cell.angle_beta   90.00
_cell.angle_gamma   90.00
#
_symmetry.space_group_name_H-M   'P 1'
#
loop_
_entity.id
_entity.type
_entity.pdbx_description
1 polymer ?
#
loop_
_entity_poly.entity_id
_entity_poly.type
_entity_poly.pdbx_seq_one_letter_code
_entity_poly.pdbx_strand_id
1 'polypeptide(L)'
;MREIFNAMLNVDVNNTASGDAKKSLKLIMEAMELKSKFLRETEVSSEEEMKKIFESVFYAKKHFGDVLAKTGLPSFRQAFLVLKEREKEYGERIAEFTSRVKGGDQEDMEDLAKEVIHYLEPESYPLWTRWIWNPSRNTGSINYVLKDGVTLKNEGEFLSAINELRRILEIFGLSSGGNYYSTSIFLVYAYVRYLDYTTHLAVDKKAAGLIPTHLTTTALVMGLKPYLKVIKLAHT
;
A
#
# COMPACT_ATOMS: atom_id res chain seq x y z
N MET A 1 -9.28 -17.92 -32.59
CA MET A 1 -10.11 -16.84 -31.99
C MET A 1 -10.81 -17.27 -30.71
N ARG A 2 -11.63 -18.32 -30.70
CA ARG A 2 -12.32 -18.81 -29.48
C ARG A 2 -11.37 -19.35 -28.40
N GLU A 3 -10.30 -20.04 -28.80
CA GLU A 3 -9.26 -20.52 -27.86
C GLU A 3 -8.39 -19.41 -27.30
N ILE A 4 -8.12 -18.36 -28.07
CA ILE A 4 -7.39 -17.16 -27.59
C ILE A 4 -8.27 -16.39 -26.60
N PHE A 5 -9.57 -16.25 -26.90
CA PHE A 5 -10.54 -15.63 -25.99
C PHE A 5 -10.70 -16.42 -24.68
N ASN A 6 -10.73 -17.76 -24.76
CA ASN A 6 -10.76 -18.63 -23.58
C ASN A 6 -9.42 -18.63 -22.82
N ALA A 7 -8.28 -18.49 -23.50
CA ALA A 7 -6.98 -18.33 -22.86
C ALA A 7 -6.81 -16.95 -22.20
N MET A 8 -7.49 -15.91 -22.69
CA MET A 8 -7.58 -14.60 -22.03
C MET A 8 -8.54 -14.61 -20.83
N LEU A 9 -9.57 -15.47 -20.86
CA LEU A 9 -10.44 -15.76 -19.72
C LEU A 9 -9.83 -16.73 -18.70
N ASN A 10 -8.72 -17.40 -19.04
CA ASN A 10 -7.89 -18.13 -18.09
C ASN A 10 -7.17 -17.11 -17.19
N VAL A 11 -7.95 -16.69 -16.21
CA VAL A 11 -7.64 -16.01 -14.96
C VAL A 11 -6.15 -15.76 -14.73
N ASP A 12 -5.77 -14.49 -14.82
CA ASP A 12 -4.47 -13.95 -14.45
C ASP A 12 -3.87 -14.70 -13.24
N VAL A 13 -2.63 -15.14 -13.32
CA VAL A 13 -1.90 -15.80 -12.22
C VAL A 13 -1.80 -14.89 -10.99
N ASN A 14 -2.04 -13.59 -11.15
CA ASN A 14 -2.17 -12.59 -10.09
C ASN A 14 -3.61 -12.34 -9.64
N ASN A 15 -4.62 -12.87 -10.33
CA ASN A 15 -6.00 -12.79 -9.88
C ASN A 15 -6.12 -13.51 -8.53
N THR A 16 -6.91 -12.95 -7.63
CA THR A 16 -7.36 -13.63 -6.40
C THR A 16 -8.39 -14.72 -6.76
N ALA A 17 -7.98 -15.56 -7.72
CA ALA A 17 -8.72 -16.52 -8.52
C ALA A 17 -9.27 -17.68 -7.69
N SER A 18 -10.32 -17.42 -6.92
CA SER A 18 -11.22 -18.50 -6.50
C SER A 18 -12.69 -18.16 -6.64
N GLY A 19 -13.04 -16.97 -7.16
CA GLY A 19 -14.43 -16.49 -7.09
C GLY A 19 -14.93 -16.30 -5.65
N ASP A 20 -14.03 -16.42 -4.66
CA ASP A 20 -14.31 -16.32 -3.24
C ASP A 20 -13.61 -15.06 -2.70
N ALA A 21 -14.41 -14.01 -2.54
CA ALA A 21 -13.96 -12.73 -2.02
C ALA A 21 -13.41 -12.85 -0.58
N LYS A 22 -13.92 -13.78 0.22
CA LYS A 22 -13.46 -14.00 1.60
C LYS A 22 -12.06 -14.62 1.61
N LYS A 23 -11.82 -15.62 0.77
CA LYS A 23 -10.47 -16.19 0.57
C LYS A 23 -9.49 -15.14 0.04
N SER A 24 -9.93 -14.32 -0.89
CA SER A 24 -9.13 -13.23 -1.47
C SER A 24 -8.71 -12.21 -0.41
N LEU A 25 -9.66 -11.75 0.41
CA LEU A 25 -9.39 -10.84 1.52
C LEU A 25 -8.42 -11.45 2.54
N LYS A 26 -8.61 -12.73 2.91
CA LYS A 26 -7.71 -13.45 3.82
C LYS A 26 -6.28 -13.48 3.29
N LEU A 27 -6.09 -13.79 2.01
CA LEU A 27 -4.76 -13.80 1.37
C LEU A 27 -4.08 -12.43 1.38
N ILE A 28 -4.86 -11.34 1.18
CA ILE A 28 -4.33 -9.98 1.27
C ILE A 28 -3.89 -9.68 2.70
N MET A 29 -4.69 -10.03 3.71
CA MET A 29 -4.32 -9.83 5.11
C MET A 29 -3.06 -10.63 5.49
N GLU A 30 -2.96 -11.89 5.08
CA GLU A 30 -1.75 -12.71 5.26
C GLU A 30 -0.52 -12.08 4.58
N ALA A 31 -0.69 -11.52 3.37
CA ALA A 31 0.39 -10.84 2.66
C ALA A 31 0.83 -9.55 3.38
N MET A 32 -0.12 -8.82 3.98
CA MET A 32 0.19 -7.65 4.82
C MET A 32 0.98 -8.05 6.06
N GLU A 33 0.62 -9.15 6.73
CA GLU A 33 1.37 -9.67 7.87
C GLU A 33 2.79 -10.09 7.49
N LEU A 34 2.96 -10.76 6.34
CA LEU A 34 4.27 -11.10 5.82
C LEU A 34 5.11 -9.86 5.48
N LYS A 35 4.49 -8.80 4.94
CA LYS A 35 5.17 -7.52 4.68
C LYS A 35 5.61 -6.86 5.97
N SER A 36 4.76 -6.81 7.00
CA SER A 36 5.12 -6.31 8.33
C SER A 36 6.26 -7.10 8.96
N LYS A 37 6.20 -8.43 8.87
CA LYS A 37 7.28 -9.31 9.33
C LYS A 37 8.59 -9.00 8.60
N PHE A 38 8.55 -8.96 7.27
CA PHE A 38 9.70 -8.61 6.43
C PHE A 38 10.30 -7.27 6.84
N LEU A 39 9.53 -6.19 6.87
CA LEU A 39 10.06 -4.85 7.20
C LEU A 39 10.65 -4.78 8.61
N ARG A 40 10.06 -5.49 9.58
CA ARG A 40 10.59 -5.58 10.95
C ARG A 40 11.94 -6.31 11.00
N GLU A 41 12.05 -7.43 10.30
CA GLU A 41 13.23 -8.31 10.31
C GLU A 41 14.34 -7.87 9.34
N THR A 42 14.04 -7.08 8.31
CA THR A 42 15.03 -6.70 7.30
C THR A 42 16.13 -5.81 7.88
N GLU A 43 17.37 -6.23 7.68
CA GLU A 43 18.56 -5.42 7.84
C GLU A 43 19.11 -5.07 6.46
N VAL A 44 19.27 -3.77 6.17
CA VAL A 44 19.69 -3.30 4.83
C VAL A 44 21.21 -3.46 4.66
N SER A 45 21.68 -4.69 4.59
CA SER A 45 23.11 -5.03 4.53
C SER A 45 23.70 -4.98 3.11
N SER A 46 22.85 -5.07 2.08
CA SER A 46 23.23 -5.10 0.66
C SER A 46 22.29 -4.27 -0.22
N GLU A 47 22.70 -4.00 -1.47
CA GLU A 47 21.85 -3.34 -2.47
C GLU A 47 20.59 -4.16 -2.80
N GLU A 48 20.67 -5.48 -2.72
CA GLU A 48 19.53 -6.36 -2.96
C GLU A 48 18.48 -6.22 -1.85
N GLU A 49 18.90 -6.12 -0.58
CA GLU A 49 17.97 -5.85 0.52
C GLU A 49 17.35 -4.46 0.41
N MET A 50 18.13 -3.44 0.05
CA MET A 50 17.61 -2.11 -0.26
C MET A 50 16.56 -2.18 -1.38
N LYS A 51 16.85 -2.90 -2.46
CA LYS A 51 15.93 -3.08 -3.59
C LYS A 51 14.62 -3.72 -3.15
N LYS A 52 14.65 -4.76 -2.30
CA LYS A 52 13.45 -5.39 -1.76
C LYS A 52 12.57 -4.42 -0.97
N ILE A 53 13.15 -3.49 -0.21
CA ILE A 53 12.38 -2.42 0.45
C ILE A 53 11.64 -1.57 -0.60
N PHE A 54 12.34 -1.12 -1.63
CA PHE A 54 11.74 -0.33 -2.71
C PHE A 54 10.68 -1.10 -3.50
N GLU A 55 10.86 -2.40 -3.71
CA GLU A 55 9.86 -3.25 -4.38
C GLU A 55 8.64 -3.55 -3.51
N SER A 56 8.77 -3.44 -2.19
CA SER A 56 7.66 -3.59 -1.25
C SER A 56 6.70 -2.41 -1.26
N VAL A 57 7.08 -1.25 -1.84
CA VAL A 57 6.25 -0.05 -1.92
C VAL A 57 6.08 0.38 -3.38
N PHE A 58 4.84 0.34 -3.86
CA PHE A 58 4.54 0.37 -5.30
C PHE A 58 5.15 1.55 -6.07
N TYR A 59 5.01 2.77 -5.56
CA TYR A 59 5.48 3.99 -6.23
C TYR A 59 6.96 4.27 -5.99
N ALA A 60 7.55 3.72 -4.92
CA ALA A 60 8.96 3.88 -4.62
C ALA A 60 9.83 3.09 -5.61
N LYS A 61 9.35 1.93 -6.09
CA LYS A 61 10.11 1.01 -6.94
C LYS A 61 10.89 1.66 -8.08
N LYS A 62 10.29 2.61 -8.80
CA LYS A 62 10.93 3.34 -9.93
C LYS A 62 12.17 4.14 -9.52
N HIS A 63 12.24 4.55 -8.25
CA HIS A 63 13.27 5.45 -7.72
C HIS A 63 14.49 4.71 -7.18
N PHE A 64 14.46 3.38 -7.08
CA PHE A 64 15.56 2.59 -6.50
C PHE A 64 16.92 2.95 -7.10
N GLY A 65 17.04 3.00 -8.43
CA GLY A 65 18.31 3.27 -9.10
C GLY A 65 18.83 4.69 -8.82
N ASP A 66 17.94 5.70 -8.82
CA ASP A 66 18.32 7.09 -8.55
C ASP A 66 18.72 7.28 -7.07
N VAL A 67 17.97 6.68 -6.15
CA VAL A 67 18.28 6.73 -4.73
C VAL A 67 19.58 5.98 -4.42
N LEU A 68 19.81 4.81 -5.02
CA LEU A 68 21.06 4.08 -4.86
C LEU A 68 22.26 4.93 -5.32
N ALA A 69 22.14 5.58 -6.48
CA ALA A 69 23.22 6.41 -7.04
C ALA A 69 23.52 7.67 -6.20
N LYS A 70 22.49 8.35 -5.66
CA LYS A 70 22.63 9.63 -4.96
C LYS A 70 22.77 9.52 -3.45
N THR A 71 22.16 8.51 -2.83
CA THR A 71 22.21 8.27 -1.38
C THR A 71 23.29 7.26 -1.01
N GLY A 72 23.41 6.20 -1.81
CA GLY A 72 24.25 5.06 -1.48
C GLY A 72 23.68 4.18 -0.35
N LEU A 73 24.10 2.92 -0.34
CA LEU A 73 23.66 1.92 0.62
C LEU A 73 23.89 2.33 2.10
N PRO A 74 25.05 2.87 2.52
CA PRO A 74 25.28 3.19 3.93
C PRO A 74 24.35 4.27 4.47
N SER A 75 24.12 5.34 3.70
CA SER A 75 23.23 6.43 4.11
C SER A 75 21.77 5.97 4.14
N PHE A 76 21.35 5.19 3.13
CA PHE A 76 19.99 4.63 3.12
C PHE A 76 19.75 3.67 4.29
N ARG A 77 20.73 2.82 4.63
CA ARG A 77 20.64 1.95 5.82
C ARG A 77 20.36 2.75 7.09
N GLN A 78 21.09 3.84 7.31
CA GLN A 78 20.89 4.70 8.48
C GLN A 78 19.52 5.37 8.44
N ALA A 79 19.10 5.89 7.28
CA ALA A 79 17.76 6.46 7.11
C ALA A 79 16.65 5.43 7.43
N PHE A 80 16.78 4.20 6.95
CA PHE A 80 15.81 3.14 7.21
C PHE A 80 15.77 2.71 8.69
N LEU A 81 16.91 2.72 9.39
CA LEU A 81 16.95 2.44 10.83
C LEU A 81 16.17 3.48 11.64
N VAL A 82 16.23 4.76 11.26
CA VAL A 82 15.42 5.82 11.88
C VAL A 82 13.93 5.51 11.78
N LEU A 83 13.48 4.96 10.66
CA LEU A 83 12.09 4.51 10.53
C LEU A 83 11.72 3.37 11.48
N LYS A 84 12.66 2.69 12.14
CA LYS A 84 12.39 1.64 13.13
C LYS A 84 12.43 2.14 14.59
N GLU A 85 12.87 3.38 14.81
CA GLU A 85 13.01 3.97 16.16
C GLU A 85 11.65 4.35 16.74
N ARG A 86 11.03 3.44 17.50
CA ARG A 86 9.67 3.63 18.06
C ARG A 86 9.57 4.75 19.10
N GLU A 87 10.68 5.11 19.73
CA GLU A 87 10.75 6.19 20.72
C GLU A 87 10.67 7.58 20.06
N LYS A 88 10.89 7.67 18.75
CA LYS A 88 10.75 8.92 17.99
C LYS A 88 9.31 9.12 17.53
N GLU A 89 8.91 10.39 17.53
CA GLU A 89 7.62 10.81 17.01
C GLU A 89 7.49 10.51 15.51
N TYR A 90 6.27 10.20 15.06
CA TYR A 90 5.96 9.82 13.68
C TYR A 90 6.54 10.80 12.64
N GLY A 91 6.28 12.10 12.84
CA GLY A 91 6.74 13.16 11.95
C GLY A 91 8.27 13.32 11.94
N GLU A 92 8.93 13.12 13.08
CA GLU A 92 10.39 13.20 13.20
C GLU A 92 11.06 12.10 12.39
N ARG A 93 10.55 10.87 12.47
CA ARG A 93 11.07 9.72 11.70
C ARG A 93 11.00 9.97 10.19
N ILE A 94 9.89 10.52 9.72
CA ILE A 94 9.70 10.86 8.30
C ILE A 94 10.65 11.99 7.87
N ALA A 95 10.72 13.06 8.66
CA ALA A 95 11.57 14.22 8.36
C ALA A 95 13.05 13.81 8.30
N GLU A 96 13.51 13.01 9.26
CA GLU A 96 14.89 12.56 9.29
C GLU A 96 15.19 11.58 8.15
N PHE A 97 14.31 10.61 7.86
CA PHE A 97 14.46 9.71 6.71
C PHE A 97 14.61 10.49 5.41
N THR A 98 13.69 11.41 5.13
CA THR A 98 13.68 12.19 3.88
C THR A 98 14.83 13.20 3.81
N SER A 99 15.33 13.70 4.94
CA SER A 99 16.53 14.54 4.95
C SER A 99 17.78 13.78 4.49
N ARG A 100 17.87 12.47 4.79
CA ARG A 100 19.02 11.61 4.49
C ARG A 100 18.94 10.96 3.12
N VAL A 101 17.74 10.62 2.65
CA VAL A 101 17.51 10.01 1.34
C VAL A 101 17.50 11.09 0.25
N LYS A 102 18.43 10.96 -0.69
CA LYS A 102 18.58 11.78 -1.89
C LYS A 102 18.19 10.99 -3.14
N GLY A 103 17.61 11.67 -4.12
CA GLY A 103 17.07 11.02 -5.32
C GLY A 103 15.60 10.64 -5.15
N GLY A 104 14.95 10.38 -6.28
CA GLY A 104 13.50 10.30 -6.36
C GLY A 104 12.79 11.62 -6.05
N ASP A 105 11.46 11.59 -6.14
CA ASP A 105 10.62 12.73 -5.80
C ASP A 105 10.44 12.81 -4.26
N GLN A 106 10.59 13.98 -3.66
CA GLN A 106 10.48 14.19 -2.21
C GLN A 106 9.17 13.60 -1.65
N GLU A 107 8.05 13.88 -2.32
CA GLU A 107 6.73 13.38 -1.90
C GLU A 107 6.63 11.85 -1.98
N ASP A 108 7.30 11.20 -2.94
CA ASP A 108 7.33 9.73 -3.04
C ASP A 108 8.19 9.11 -1.94
N MET A 109 9.25 9.80 -1.48
CA MET A 109 10.07 9.37 -0.34
C MET A 109 9.33 9.54 1.00
N GLU A 110 8.54 10.61 1.14
CA GLU A 110 7.64 10.78 2.27
C GLU A 110 6.57 9.68 2.31
N ASP A 111 5.93 9.40 1.18
CA ASP A 111 4.95 8.31 1.08
C ASP A 111 5.62 6.95 1.37
N LEU A 112 6.87 6.72 0.94
CA LEU A 112 7.64 5.50 1.27
C LEU A 112 7.85 5.38 2.78
N ALA A 113 8.29 6.45 3.44
CA ALA A 113 8.49 6.46 4.88
C ALA A 113 7.21 6.15 5.65
N LYS A 114 6.11 6.83 5.29
CA LYS A 114 4.80 6.65 5.92
C LYS A 114 4.27 5.22 5.76
N GLU A 115 4.39 4.65 4.56
CA GLU A 115 3.97 3.26 4.31
C GLU A 115 4.84 2.27 5.09
N VAL A 116 6.16 2.47 5.14
CA VAL A 116 7.05 1.62 5.94
C VAL A 116 6.65 1.67 7.43
N ILE A 117 6.42 2.85 7.99
CA ILE A 117 6.00 2.99 9.40
C ILE A 117 4.67 2.28 9.65
N HIS A 118 3.69 2.39 8.74
CA HIS A 118 2.42 1.66 8.84
C HIS A 118 2.64 0.15 9.00
N TYR A 119 3.54 -0.45 8.22
CA TYR A 119 3.82 -1.89 8.33
C TYR A 119 4.76 -2.27 9.49
N LEU A 120 5.54 -1.33 10.02
CA LEU A 120 6.33 -1.56 11.24
C LEU A 120 5.46 -1.59 12.51
N GLU A 121 4.42 -0.74 12.53
CA GLU A 121 3.52 -0.49 13.66
C GLU A 121 2.05 -0.35 13.21
N PRO A 122 1.47 -1.41 12.63
CA PRO A 122 0.14 -1.36 12.01
C PRO A 122 -1.00 -1.19 13.01
N GLU A 123 -0.75 -1.32 14.31
CA GLU A 123 -1.68 -1.04 15.39
C GLU A 123 -1.77 0.46 15.71
N SER A 124 -0.67 1.18 15.53
CA SER A 124 -0.50 2.58 15.94
C SER A 124 -0.74 3.56 14.79
N TYR A 125 -0.26 3.24 13.60
CA TYR A 125 -0.27 4.17 12.47
C TYR A 125 -1.08 3.63 11.28
N PRO A 126 -2.05 4.41 10.76
CA PRO A 126 -2.76 4.02 9.54
C PRO A 126 -1.87 4.12 8.31
N LEU A 127 -2.25 3.43 7.22
CA LEU A 127 -1.64 3.66 5.93
C LEU A 127 -1.95 5.09 5.48
N TRP A 128 -0.94 5.94 5.45
CA TRP A 128 -1.09 7.32 5.02
C TRP A 128 -0.12 7.67 3.89
N THR A 129 -0.66 7.56 2.70
CA THR A 129 0.00 7.91 1.45
C THR A 129 -0.91 8.85 0.68
N ARG A 130 -0.38 9.60 -0.29
CA ARG A 130 -1.17 10.62 -1.01
C ARG A 130 -2.38 10.08 -1.79
N TRP A 131 -2.45 8.79 -2.07
CA TRP A 131 -3.61 8.14 -2.69
C TRP A 131 -4.73 7.83 -1.68
N ILE A 132 -4.40 7.75 -0.39
CA ILE A 132 -5.38 7.70 0.71
C ILE A 132 -5.82 9.12 1.05
N TRP A 133 -4.87 10.00 1.36
CA TRP A 133 -5.11 11.43 1.59
C TRP A 133 -3.89 12.27 1.26
N ASN A 134 -4.06 13.20 0.32
CA ASN A 134 -3.09 14.23 0.00
C ASN A 134 -3.56 15.55 0.62
N PRO A 135 -2.92 16.05 1.70
CA PRO A 135 -3.34 17.27 2.37
C PRO A 135 -3.20 18.54 1.50
N SER A 136 -2.21 18.60 0.59
CA SER A 136 -1.97 19.81 -0.20
C SER A 136 -3.04 20.05 -1.27
N ARG A 137 -3.65 18.97 -1.76
CA ARG A 137 -4.70 19.02 -2.79
C ARG A 137 -6.08 18.63 -2.26
N ASN A 138 -6.15 18.20 -1.00
CA ASN A 138 -7.30 17.55 -0.39
C ASN A 138 -7.90 16.44 -1.28
N THR A 139 -7.05 15.61 -1.87
CA THR A 139 -7.45 14.46 -2.72
C THR A 139 -7.17 13.14 -2.03
N GLY A 140 -7.56 12.03 -2.67
CA GLY A 140 -7.33 10.67 -2.16
C GLY A 140 -8.63 9.96 -1.82
N SER A 141 -8.55 8.66 -1.56
CA SER A 141 -9.73 7.81 -1.39
C SER A 141 -10.52 8.07 -0.13
N ILE A 142 -9.94 8.73 0.88
CA ILE A 142 -10.68 9.11 2.09
C ILE A 142 -11.91 9.97 1.74
N ASN A 143 -11.82 10.80 0.71
CA ASN A 143 -12.92 11.67 0.27
C ASN A 143 -14.14 10.90 -0.27
N TYR A 144 -14.00 9.62 -0.63
CA TYR A 144 -15.14 8.78 -1.04
C TYR A 144 -15.86 8.13 0.15
N VAL A 145 -15.30 8.28 1.34
CA VAL A 145 -15.82 7.68 2.58
C VAL A 145 -16.35 8.75 3.53
N LEU A 146 -15.78 9.95 3.47
CA LEU A 146 -16.26 11.11 4.23
C LEU A 146 -17.70 11.46 3.86
N LYS A 147 -18.44 11.98 4.84
CA LYS A 147 -19.76 12.55 4.62
C LYS A 147 -19.69 13.75 3.65
N ASP A 148 -20.72 13.91 2.83
CA ASP A 148 -20.87 15.04 1.92
C ASP A 148 -20.60 16.39 2.61
N GLY A 149 -19.77 17.22 1.97
CA GLY A 149 -19.40 18.55 2.45
C GLY A 149 -18.31 18.58 3.53
N VAL A 150 -17.81 17.42 3.98
CA VAL A 150 -16.66 17.35 4.90
C VAL A 150 -15.36 17.50 4.12
N THR A 151 -14.44 18.30 4.63
CA THR A 151 -13.08 18.49 4.09
C THR A 151 -12.10 18.46 5.23
N LEU A 152 -11.09 17.60 5.12
CA LEU A 152 -10.04 17.44 6.13
C LEU A 152 -9.04 18.59 6.01
N LYS A 153 -8.77 19.26 7.13
CA LYS A 153 -7.90 20.45 7.17
C LYS A 153 -6.50 20.18 7.70
N ASN A 154 -6.34 19.13 8.49
CA ASN A 154 -5.09 18.81 9.17
C ASN A 154 -5.00 17.31 9.47
N GLU A 155 -3.81 16.88 9.88
CA GLU A 155 -3.51 15.50 10.26
C GLU A 155 -4.44 14.95 11.35
N GLY A 156 -4.78 15.75 12.37
CA GLY A 156 -5.67 15.32 13.45
C GLY A 156 -7.07 14.98 12.96
N GLU A 157 -7.62 15.76 12.03
CA GLU A 157 -8.91 15.47 11.39
C GLU A 157 -8.84 14.20 10.55
N PHE A 158 -7.76 14.00 9.79
CA PHE A 158 -7.54 12.76 9.04
C PHE A 158 -7.48 11.54 9.95
N LEU A 159 -6.68 11.59 11.02
CA LEU A 159 -6.56 10.50 11.99
C LEU A 159 -7.90 10.21 12.67
N SER A 160 -8.67 11.24 13.01
CA SER A 160 -10.02 11.09 13.58
C SER A 160 -10.97 10.35 12.63
N ALA A 161 -11.01 10.75 11.36
CA ALA A 161 -11.84 10.11 10.33
C ALA A 161 -11.43 8.65 10.08
N ILE A 162 -10.13 8.38 10.00
CA ILE A 162 -9.61 7.01 9.82
C ILE A 162 -9.94 6.13 11.03
N ASN A 163 -9.85 6.66 12.25
CA ASN A 163 -10.21 5.95 13.47
C ASN A 163 -11.72 5.70 13.59
N GLU A 164 -12.56 6.62 13.11
CA GLU A 164 -13.99 6.36 12.96
C GLU A 164 -14.25 5.23 11.97
N LEU A 165 -13.66 5.27 10.78
CA LEU A 165 -13.79 4.20 9.79
C LEU A 165 -13.35 2.85 10.35
N ARG A 166 -12.21 2.80 11.05
CA ARG A 166 -11.71 1.58 11.69
C ARG A 166 -12.74 1.01 12.68
N ARG A 167 -13.31 1.85 13.56
CA ARG A 167 -14.35 1.44 14.52
C ARG A 167 -15.61 0.92 13.82
N ILE A 168 -16.02 1.56 12.72
CA ILE A 168 -17.16 1.12 11.91
C ILE A 168 -16.89 -0.27 11.32
N LEU A 169 -15.71 -0.49 10.73
CA LEU A 169 -15.33 -1.80 10.18
C LEU A 169 -15.24 -2.88 11.28
N GLU A 170 -14.80 -2.53 12.49
CA GLU A 170 -14.83 -3.42 13.66
C GLU A 170 -16.28 -3.79 14.04
N ILE A 171 -17.21 -2.84 14.09
CA ILE A 171 -18.64 -3.09 14.37
C ILE A 171 -19.25 -4.07 13.35
N PHE A 172 -18.89 -3.95 12.07
CA PHE A 172 -19.35 -4.85 11.02
C PHE A 172 -18.62 -6.21 11.00
N GLY A 173 -17.67 -6.45 11.91
CA GLY A 173 -16.89 -7.70 11.97
C GLY A 173 -15.91 -7.85 10.80
N LEU A 174 -15.53 -6.75 10.14
CA LEU A 174 -14.57 -6.72 9.03
C LEU A 174 -13.14 -6.43 9.48
N SER A 175 -12.95 -6.06 10.74
CA SER A 175 -11.64 -5.89 11.38
C SER A 175 -11.54 -6.79 12.60
N SER A 176 -10.44 -7.50 12.73
CA SER A 176 -10.11 -8.34 13.87
C SER A 176 -8.61 -8.24 14.13
N GLY A 177 -8.21 -7.74 15.30
CA GLY A 177 -6.79 -7.66 15.68
C GLY A 177 -6.25 -6.28 16.05
N GLY A 178 -7.11 -5.25 16.09
CA GLY A 178 -6.70 -3.93 16.60
C GLY A 178 -5.63 -3.23 15.75
N ASN A 179 -5.50 -3.60 14.48
CA ASN A 179 -4.62 -2.95 13.51
C ASN A 179 -5.41 -2.24 12.40
N TYR A 180 -4.71 -1.46 11.59
CA TYR A 180 -5.32 -0.68 10.51
C TYR A 180 -5.48 -1.46 9.19
N TYR A 181 -5.17 -2.75 9.11
CA TYR A 181 -5.13 -3.44 7.81
C TYR A 181 -6.46 -3.43 7.07
N SER A 182 -7.57 -3.77 7.73
CA SER A 182 -8.89 -3.74 7.08
C SER A 182 -9.26 -2.35 6.60
N THR A 183 -8.91 -1.32 7.38
CA THR A 183 -9.10 0.10 7.04
C THR A 183 -8.26 0.49 5.82
N SER A 184 -6.99 0.07 5.79
CA SER A 184 -6.09 0.25 4.65
C SER A 184 -6.68 -0.42 3.41
N ILE A 185 -7.02 -1.71 3.48
CA ILE A 185 -7.62 -2.46 2.35
C ILE A 185 -8.86 -1.74 1.82
N PHE A 186 -9.76 -1.29 2.70
CA PHE A 186 -10.98 -0.59 2.31
C PHE A 186 -10.68 0.69 1.53
N LEU A 187 -9.80 1.55 2.03
CA LEU A 187 -9.46 2.83 1.41
C LEU A 187 -8.68 2.65 0.10
N VAL A 188 -7.76 1.70 0.07
CA VAL A 188 -7.04 1.29 -1.15
C VAL A 188 -8.01 0.76 -2.19
N TYR A 189 -8.96 -0.09 -1.78
CA TYR A 189 -9.98 -0.62 -2.67
C TYR A 189 -10.89 0.48 -3.22
N ALA A 190 -11.31 1.44 -2.39
CA ALA A 190 -12.07 2.60 -2.83
C ALA A 190 -11.29 3.44 -3.88
N TYR A 191 -9.98 3.65 -3.67
CA TYR A 191 -9.11 4.29 -4.66
C TYR A 191 -9.10 3.53 -5.99
N VAL A 192 -8.86 2.21 -5.94
CA VAL A 192 -8.80 1.35 -7.12
C VAL A 192 -10.12 1.35 -7.88
N ARG A 193 -11.26 1.29 -7.17
CA ARG A 193 -12.60 1.35 -7.77
C ARG A 193 -12.86 2.69 -8.46
N TYR A 194 -12.38 3.79 -7.90
CA TYR A 194 -12.47 5.10 -8.54
C TYR A 194 -11.61 5.18 -9.82
N LEU A 195 -10.35 4.73 -9.75
CA LEU A 195 -9.49 4.68 -10.94
C LEU A 195 -10.09 3.81 -12.03
N ASP A 196 -10.66 2.67 -11.66
CA ASP A 196 -11.30 1.76 -12.59
C ASP A 196 -12.55 2.37 -13.21
N TYR A 197 -13.41 3.03 -12.42
CA TYR A 197 -14.58 3.75 -12.95
C TYR A 197 -14.18 4.83 -13.96
N THR A 198 -13.20 5.65 -13.64
CA THR A 198 -12.69 6.70 -14.55
C THR A 198 -12.04 6.11 -15.80
N THR A 199 -11.34 4.97 -15.67
CA THR A 199 -10.73 4.26 -16.80
C THR A 199 -11.78 3.58 -17.69
N HIS A 200 -12.81 2.96 -17.12
CA HIS A 200 -13.92 2.35 -17.87
C HIS A 200 -14.78 3.37 -18.61
N LEU A 201 -14.88 4.61 -18.12
CA LEU A 201 -15.49 5.70 -18.88
C LEU A 201 -14.64 6.12 -20.09
N ALA A 202 -13.31 5.91 -20.03
CA ALA A 202 -12.37 6.30 -21.08
C ALA A 202 -12.05 5.17 -22.08
N VAL A 203 -12.27 3.90 -21.71
CA VAL A 203 -11.87 2.72 -22.49
C VAL A 203 -13.09 1.98 -23.04
N ASP A 204 -13.06 1.62 -24.33
CA ASP A 204 -14.12 0.84 -24.99
C ASP A 204 -14.41 -0.47 -24.22
N LYS A 205 -15.70 -0.81 -24.05
CA LYS A 205 -16.18 -1.92 -23.20
C LYS A 205 -15.53 -3.27 -23.53
N LYS A 206 -14.97 -3.43 -24.73
CA LYS A 206 -14.26 -4.62 -25.19
C LYS A 206 -12.86 -4.80 -24.55
N ALA A 207 -12.22 -3.72 -24.09
CA ALA A 207 -10.93 -3.75 -23.42
C ALA A 207 -11.03 -3.78 -21.88
N ALA A 208 -12.23 -3.55 -21.33
CA ALA A 208 -12.52 -3.63 -19.90
C ALA A 208 -12.17 -5.00 -19.28
N GLY A 209 -12.30 -6.09 -20.04
CA GLY A 209 -11.97 -7.46 -19.60
C GLY A 209 -10.47 -7.76 -19.47
N LEU A 210 -9.60 -6.83 -19.88
CA LEU A 210 -8.14 -6.95 -19.75
C LEU A 210 -7.60 -6.39 -18.42
N ILE A 211 -8.46 -5.74 -17.64
CA ILE A 211 -8.06 -5.05 -16.40
C ILE A 211 -8.01 -6.08 -15.25
N PRO A 212 -6.95 -6.10 -14.42
CA PRO A 212 -6.88 -6.98 -13.25
C PRO A 212 -8.07 -6.74 -12.29
N THR A 213 -8.50 -7.76 -11.54
CA THR A 213 -9.57 -7.55 -10.55
C THR A 213 -9.20 -6.47 -9.53
N HIS A 214 -10.21 -5.80 -8.97
CA HIS A 214 -9.99 -4.73 -8.01
C HIS A 214 -9.14 -5.18 -6.82
N LEU A 215 -9.33 -6.39 -6.30
CA LEU A 215 -8.53 -6.93 -5.20
C LEU A 215 -7.07 -7.21 -5.60
N THR A 216 -6.83 -7.67 -6.83
CA THR A 216 -5.47 -7.81 -7.37
C THR A 216 -4.78 -6.46 -7.55
N THR A 217 -5.52 -5.46 -8.03
CA THR A 217 -4.99 -4.09 -8.15
C THR A 217 -4.77 -3.47 -6.78
N THR A 218 -5.66 -3.68 -5.80
CA THR A 218 -5.48 -3.30 -4.39
C THR A 218 -4.17 -3.88 -3.85
N ALA A 219 -3.95 -5.18 -4.01
CA ALA A 219 -2.71 -5.82 -3.58
C ALA A 219 -1.47 -5.28 -4.32
N LEU A 220 -1.59 -4.92 -5.59
CA LEU A 220 -0.51 -4.29 -6.36
C LEU A 220 -0.15 -2.90 -5.81
N VAL A 221 -1.14 -2.02 -5.60
CA VAL A 221 -0.87 -0.65 -5.13
C VAL A 221 -0.31 -0.67 -3.70
N MET A 222 -0.68 -1.66 -2.88
CA MET A 222 -0.11 -1.90 -1.56
C MET A 222 1.27 -2.60 -1.57
N GLY A 223 1.82 -2.90 -2.75
CA GLY A 223 3.11 -3.58 -2.89
C GLY A 223 3.13 -5.03 -2.37
N LEU A 224 1.98 -5.71 -2.36
CA LEU A 224 1.83 -7.05 -1.77
C LEU A 224 2.15 -8.21 -2.72
N LYS A 225 2.42 -7.93 -4.00
CA LYS A 225 2.68 -8.96 -5.02
C LYS A 225 3.77 -9.98 -4.64
N PRO A 226 4.95 -9.59 -4.09
CA PRO A 226 5.97 -10.55 -3.68
C PRO A 226 5.48 -11.53 -2.62
N TYR A 227 4.72 -11.05 -1.63
CA TYR A 227 4.24 -11.84 -0.50
C TYR A 227 3.10 -12.79 -0.90
N LEU A 228 2.21 -12.36 -1.79
CA LEU A 228 1.18 -13.23 -2.35
C LEU A 228 1.77 -14.44 -3.10
N LYS A 229 2.91 -14.26 -3.78
CA LYS A 229 3.62 -15.39 -4.44
C LYS A 229 4.13 -16.40 -3.41
N VAL A 230 4.71 -15.92 -2.31
CA VAL A 230 5.20 -16.78 -1.21
C VAL A 230 4.06 -17.62 -0.61
N ILE A 231 2.92 -16.99 -0.32
CA ILE A 231 1.75 -17.69 0.23
C ILE A 231 1.25 -18.78 -0.73
N LYS A 232 1.14 -18.47 -2.03
CA LYS A 232 0.71 -19.45 -3.03
C LYS A 232 1.65 -20.67 -3.07
N LEU A 233 2.96 -20.45 -3.06
CA LEU A 233 3.96 -21.53 -3.05
C LEU A 233 3.88 -22.39 -1.79
N ALA A 234 3.56 -21.82 -0.63
CA ALA A 234 3.42 -22.58 0.62
C ALA A 234 2.14 -23.43 0.70
N HIS A 235 1.14 -23.15 -0.15
CA HIS A 235 -0.13 -23.87 -0.22
C HIS A 235 -0.27 -24.77 -1.46
N THR A 236 0.81 -24.95 -2.23
CA THR A 236 0.87 -25.88 -3.37
C THR A 236 1.61 -27.15 -2.93
#